data_AF-A0A9E3RJJ5-F1
#
_entry.id   AF-A0A9E3RJJ5-F1
#
_cell.length_a   1.000
_cell.length_b   1.000
_cell.length_c   1.000
_cell.angle_alpha   90.00
_cell.angle_beta   90.00
_cell.angle_gamma   90.00
#
_symmetry.space_group_name_H-M   'P 1'
#
loop_
_entity.id
_entity.type
_entity.pdbx_description
1 polymer ?
#
loop_
_entity_poly.entity_id
_entity_poly.type
_entity_poly.pdbx_seq_one_letter_code
_entity_poly.pdbx_strand_id
1 'polypeptide(L)'
;AQYAAFPPFTIVDFFKSTVKAQTDILTDNYSLPFMFCALVGFVLALRQSVGTTWNNITARNKVVLIALMYALALWCSIIIERKFLPNHFYRIYGMLSIASGVTVALILQWVKTLQWNKNNILISGLVCSTVVLFISLSPVSRYVVHVMNFITYHSNQQKFDTVYERSEIGYDRVQEKQIAAYINSHSEPTHKTLVIGNGISQTYIHVHKPVWSYFGEAHFYHSSYAPPIWVNRYHQEITMAHWIVVCTNDVYPFLNGHDRTSWQSLQQDSAIYPYFTKHFRAVLPLRSMTLYQRIEPDSTQHIP
;
A
#
# COMPACT_ATOMS: atom_id res chain seq x y z
N ALA A 1 -14.58 3.75 -10.27
CA ALA A 1 -13.95 4.79 -11.11
C ALA A 1 -12.44 4.57 -11.27
N GLN A 2 -11.65 4.47 -10.19
CA GLN A 2 -10.18 4.33 -10.24
C GLN A 2 -9.68 3.15 -11.10
N TYR A 3 -10.25 1.95 -10.98
CA TYR A 3 -9.84 0.76 -11.77
C TYR A 3 -9.96 0.95 -13.29
N ALA A 4 -11.02 1.61 -13.75
CA ALA A 4 -11.28 1.85 -15.17
C ALA A 4 -10.32 2.91 -15.74
N ALA A 5 -9.92 3.88 -14.91
CA ALA A 5 -9.03 4.98 -15.28
C ALA A 5 -7.56 4.57 -15.46
N PHE A 6 -7.14 3.40 -14.94
CA PHE A 6 -5.80 2.89 -15.20
C PHE A 6 -5.62 2.54 -16.68
N PRO A 7 -4.64 3.12 -17.39
CA PRO A 7 -4.35 2.71 -18.75
C PRO A 7 -3.79 1.29 -18.76
N PRO A 8 -4.14 0.45 -19.75
CA PRO A 8 -3.52 -0.85 -19.91
C PRO A 8 -2.02 -0.68 -20.23
N PHE A 9 -1.18 -1.56 -19.70
CA PHE A 9 0.23 -1.58 -20.09
C PHE A 9 0.36 -1.87 -21.59
N THR A 10 1.41 -1.30 -22.22
CA THR A 10 1.84 -1.79 -23.52
C THR A 10 2.21 -3.27 -23.40
N ILE A 11 2.14 -4.05 -24.49
CA ILE A 11 2.47 -5.48 -24.43
C ILE A 11 3.90 -5.71 -23.92
N VAL A 12 4.85 -4.87 -24.35
CA VAL A 12 6.26 -4.97 -23.96
C VAL A 12 6.44 -4.65 -22.47
N ASP A 13 5.81 -3.58 -21.98
CA ASP A 13 5.91 -3.20 -20.57
C ASP A 13 5.15 -4.17 -19.67
N PHE A 14 4.05 -4.75 -20.16
CA PHE A 14 3.33 -5.80 -19.46
C PHE A 14 4.23 -6.99 -19.20
N PHE A 15 4.93 -7.55 -20.21
CA PHE A 15 5.82 -8.70 -19.99
C PHE A 15 7.01 -8.38 -19.08
N LYS A 16 7.67 -7.22 -19.27
CA LYS A 16 8.78 -6.78 -18.41
C LYS A 16 8.34 -6.60 -16.95
N SER A 17 7.17 -5.99 -16.76
CA SER A 17 6.61 -5.74 -15.43
C SER A 17 6.03 -7.01 -14.81
N THR A 18 5.54 -7.96 -15.62
CA THR A 18 4.95 -9.22 -15.13
C THR A 18 5.95 -10.02 -14.33
N VAL A 19 7.17 -10.23 -14.83
CA VAL A 19 8.17 -11.06 -14.13
C VAL A 19 8.56 -10.43 -12.80
N LYS A 20 8.82 -9.12 -12.79
CA LYS A 20 9.20 -8.40 -11.56
C LYS A 20 8.03 -8.30 -10.58
N ALA A 21 6.88 -7.82 -11.05
CA ALA A 21 5.70 -7.61 -10.21
C ALA A 21 5.08 -8.91 -9.72
N GLN A 22 5.12 -10.02 -10.47
CA GLN A 22 4.65 -11.31 -9.94
C GLN A 22 5.50 -11.77 -8.77
N THR A 23 6.82 -11.61 -8.85
CA THR A 23 7.71 -12.03 -7.76
C THR A 23 7.40 -11.21 -6.51
N ASP A 24 7.41 -9.87 -6.63
CA ASP A 24 7.13 -8.95 -5.54
C ASP A 24 5.72 -9.19 -4.97
N ILE A 25 4.70 -9.35 -5.81
CA ILE A 25 3.32 -9.53 -5.34
C ILE A 25 3.12 -10.90 -4.70
N LEU A 26 3.66 -11.97 -5.28
CA LEU A 26 3.52 -13.32 -4.74
C LEU A 26 4.27 -13.44 -3.40
N THR A 27 5.47 -12.88 -3.28
CA THR A 27 6.22 -12.89 -2.02
C THR A 27 5.61 -11.96 -1.00
N ASP A 28 5.15 -10.76 -1.39
CA ASP A 28 4.70 -9.73 -0.46
C ASP A 28 3.23 -9.86 -0.09
N ASN A 29 2.39 -10.55 -0.88
CA ASN A 29 0.96 -10.68 -0.59
C ASN A 29 0.51 -12.11 -0.29
N TYR A 30 1.23 -13.14 -0.74
CA TYR A 30 0.93 -14.53 -0.38
C TYR A 30 2.06 -15.14 0.44
N SER A 31 1.70 -16.00 1.38
CA SER A 31 2.73 -16.78 2.08
C SER A 31 3.15 -17.97 1.22
N LEU A 32 4.44 -18.28 1.21
CA LEU A 32 4.96 -19.45 0.47
C LEU A 32 4.28 -20.77 0.90
N PRO A 33 4.01 -21.02 2.20
CA PRO A 33 3.29 -22.22 2.62
C PRO A 33 1.86 -22.28 2.08
N PHE A 34 1.17 -21.13 1.99
CA PHE A 34 -0.16 -21.05 1.40
C PHE A 34 -0.13 -21.44 -0.09
N MET A 35 0.81 -20.88 -0.85
CA MET A 35 0.99 -21.17 -2.27
C MET A 35 1.36 -22.64 -2.50
N PHE A 36 2.25 -23.18 -1.67
CA PHE A 36 2.64 -24.59 -1.71
C PHE A 36 1.43 -25.51 -1.47
N CYS A 37 0.65 -25.25 -0.42
CA CYS A 37 -0.55 -26.03 -0.13
C CYS A 37 -1.58 -25.97 -1.27
N ALA A 38 -1.79 -24.78 -1.85
CA ALA A 38 -2.69 -24.64 -3.00
C ALA A 38 -2.22 -25.46 -4.20
N LEU A 39 -0.92 -25.38 -4.55
CA LEU A 39 -0.32 -26.13 -5.65
C LEU A 39 -0.45 -27.64 -5.44
N VAL A 40 -0.09 -28.14 -4.26
CA VAL A 40 -0.23 -29.57 -3.91
C VAL A 40 -1.70 -30.00 -4.02
N GLY A 41 -2.64 -29.16 -3.61
CA GLY A 41 -4.07 -29.45 -3.69
C GLY A 41 -4.54 -29.62 -5.13
N PHE A 42 -4.14 -28.71 -6.01
CA PHE A 42 -4.43 -28.81 -7.45
C PHE A 42 -3.79 -30.05 -8.07
N VAL A 43 -2.51 -30.32 -7.78
CA VAL A 43 -1.80 -31.49 -8.32
C VAL A 43 -2.48 -32.80 -7.88
N LEU A 44 -2.85 -32.92 -6.61
CA LEU A 44 -3.54 -34.10 -6.09
C LEU A 44 -4.92 -34.27 -6.73
N ALA A 45 -5.69 -33.19 -6.84
CA ALA A 45 -7.01 -33.21 -7.47
C ALA A 45 -6.93 -33.59 -8.95
N LEU A 46 -5.97 -33.03 -9.70
CA LEU A 46 -5.73 -33.38 -11.10
C LEU A 46 -5.32 -34.85 -11.23
N ARG A 47 -4.30 -35.29 -10.48
CA ARG A 47 -3.79 -36.67 -10.53
C ARG A 47 -4.87 -37.71 -10.25
N GLN A 48 -5.75 -37.45 -9.28
CA GLN A 48 -6.85 -38.34 -8.93
C GLN A 48 -8.01 -38.31 -9.93
N SER A 49 -8.00 -37.35 -10.86
CA SER A 49 -9.07 -37.16 -11.84
C SER A 49 -8.67 -37.59 -13.25
N VAL A 50 -7.37 -37.74 -13.52
CA VAL A 50 -6.85 -38.23 -14.82
C VAL A 50 -7.45 -39.60 -15.13
N GLY A 51 -8.02 -39.76 -16.33
CA GLY A 51 -8.62 -41.02 -16.78
C GLY A 51 -9.98 -41.35 -16.15
N THR A 52 -10.54 -40.46 -15.33
CA THR A 52 -11.87 -40.64 -14.72
C THR A 52 -12.90 -39.70 -15.32
N THR A 53 -14.13 -40.17 -15.50
CA THR A 53 -15.25 -39.32 -15.90
C THR A 53 -15.68 -38.42 -14.76
N TRP A 54 -16.16 -37.20 -15.06
CA TRP A 54 -16.58 -36.20 -14.06
C TRP A 54 -17.49 -36.76 -12.96
N ASN A 55 -18.45 -37.60 -13.31
CA ASN A 55 -19.40 -38.18 -12.35
C ASN A 55 -18.72 -39.02 -11.26
N ASN A 56 -17.59 -39.65 -11.57
CA ASN A 56 -16.84 -40.55 -10.68
C ASN A 56 -15.79 -39.82 -9.82
N ILE A 57 -15.58 -38.52 -10.05
CA ILE A 57 -14.68 -37.70 -9.23
C ILE A 57 -15.36 -37.39 -7.89
N THR A 58 -14.61 -37.50 -6.79
CA THR A 58 -15.11 -37.14 -5.45
C THR A 58 -15.56 -35.68 -5.38
N ALA A 59 -16.59 -35.38 -4.58
CA ALA A 59 -17.11 -34.02 -4.42
C ALA A 59 -16.01 -33.01 -4.02
N ARG A 60 -15.10 -33.42 -3.13
CA ARG A 60 -13.92 -32.64 -2.73
C ARG A 60 -13.05 -32.25 -3.93
N ASN A 61 -12.68 -33.23 -4.77
CA ASN A 61 -11.83 -32.95 -5.92
C ASN A 61 -12.56 -32.11 -6.97
N LYS A 62 -13.88 -32.30 -7.16
CA LYS A 62 -14.70 -31.43 -8.03
C LYS A 62 -14.60 -29.97 -7.60
N VAL A 63 -14.74 -29.68 -6.30
CA VAL A 63 -14.63 -28.31 -5.76
C VAL A 63 -13.23 -27.73 -6.03
N VAL A 64 -12.16 -28.48 -5.81
CA VAL A 64 -10.79 -28.03 -6.07
C VAL A 64 -10.55 -27.79 -7.57
N LEU A 65 -11.06 -28.65 -8.45
CA LEU A 65 -10.95 -28.47 -9.90
C LEU A 65 -11.74 -27.27 -10.41
N ILE A 66 -12.95 -27.03 -9.88
CA ILE A 66 -13.72 -25.82 -10.17
C ILE A 66 -12.94 -24.59 -9.72
N ALA A 67 -12.37 -24.60 -8.51
CA ALA A 67 -11.53 -23.52 -8.02
C ALA A 67 -10.31 -23.29 -8.93
N LEU A 68 -9.68 -24.34 -9.43
CA LEU A 68 -8.59 -24.24 -10.41
C LEU A 68 -9.05 -23.56 -11.71
N MET A 69 -10.20 -23.97 -12.25
CA MET A 69 -10.75 -23.35 -13.46
C MET A 69 -11.02 -21.85 -13.26
N TYR A 70 -11.63 -21.46 -12.12
CA TYR A 70 -11.84 -20.05 -11.79
C TYR A 70 -10.52 -19.30 -11.58
N ALA A 71 -9.54 -19.90 -10.91
CA ALA A 71 -8.21 -19.29 -10.73
C ALA A 71 -7.54 -19.03 -12.07
N LEU A 72 -7.59 -19.98 -13.01
CA LEU A 72 -7.05 -19.83 -14.35
C LEU A 72 -7.81 -18.77 -15.17
N ALA A 73 -9.15 -18.74 -15.09
CA ALA A 73 -9.95 -17.72 -15.76
C ALA A 73 -9.64 -16.30 -15.25
N LEU A 74 -9.50 -16.14 -13.92
CA LEU A 74 -9.11 -14.87 -13.30
C LEU A 74 -7.68 -14.47 -13.68
N TRP A 75 -6.76 -15.44 -13.77
CA TRP A 75 -5.41 -15.19 -14.29
C TRP A 75 -5.42 -14.73 -15.75
N CYS A 76 -6.23 -15.36 -16.61
CA CYS A 76 -6.40 -14.94 -17.99
C CYS A 76 -7.00 -13.52 -18.09
N SER A 77 -7.88 -13.14 -17.15
CA SER A 77 -8.43 -11.78 -17.13
C SER A 77 -7.34 -10.72 -16.93
N ILE A 78 -6.33 -10.97 -16.09
CA ILE A 78 -5.17 -10.08 -15.92
C ILE A 78 -4.44 -9.86 -17.24
N ILE A 79 -4.24 -10.94 -18.01
CA ILE A 79 -3.56 -10.91 -19.30
C ILE A 79 -4.38 -10.11 -20.33
N ILE A 80 -5.70 -10.36 -20.40
CA ILE A 80 -6.60 -9.65 -21.32
C ILE A 80 -6.69 -8.16 -20.97
N GLU A 81 -6.85 -7.85 -19.69
CA GLU A 81 -6.98 -6.47 -19.22
C GLU A 81 -5.65 -5.70 -19.26
N ARG A 82 -4.51 -6.41 -19.29
CA ARG A 82 -3.15 -5.85 -19.23
C ARG A 82 -2.96 -4.91 -18.04
N LYS A 83 -3.59 -5.25 -16.91
CA LYS A 83 -3.58 -4.46 -15.67
C LYS A 83 -3.09 -5.31 -14.51
N PHE A 84 -1.93 -4.96 -13.94
CA PHE A 84 -1.45 -5.57 -12.70
C PHE A 84 -1.88 -4.72 -11.51
N LEU A 85 -3.02 -5.08 -10.92
CA LEU A 85 -3.57 -4.41 -9.73
C LEU A 85 -3.74 -5.41 -8.58
N PRO A 86 -3.48 -5.03 -7.32
CA PRO A 86 -3.68 -5.90 -6.14
C PRO A 86 -5.06 -6.56 -6.10
N ASN A 87 -6.10 -5.87 -6.60
CA ASN A 87 -7.46 -6.42 -6.70
C ASN A 87 -7.54 -7.75 -7.47
N HIS A 88 -6.78 -7.91 -8.56
CA HIS A 88 -6.80 -9.16 -9.32
C HIS A 88 -6.28 -10.34 -8.49
N PHE A 89 -5.26 -10.09 -7.67
CA PHE A 89 -4.68 -11.07 -6.76
C PHE A 89 -5.65 -11.43 -5.63
N TYR A 90 -6.40 -10.48 -5.08
CA TYR A 90 -7.43 -10.80 -4.09
C TYR A 90 -8.52 -11.72 -4.63
N ARG A 91 -8.90 -11.59 -5.91
CA ARG A 91 -9.87 -12.50 -6.56
C ARG A 91 -9.32 -13.91 -6.71
N ILE A 92 -8.05 -14.06 -7.09
CA ILE A 92 -7.38 -15.37 -7.22
C ILE A 92 -7.20 -16.02 -5.83
N TYR A 93 -6.95 -15.22 -4.79
CA TYR A 93 -6.71 -15.69 -3.43
C TYR A 93 -7.83 -16.59 -2.89
N GLY A 94 -9.10 -16.26 -3.16
CA GLY A 94 -10.23 -17.08 -2.73
C GLY A 94 -10.18 -18.50 -3.31
N MET A 95 -9.81 -18.63 -4.58
CA MET A 95 -9.70 -19.93 -5.25
C MET A 95 -8.50 -20.74 -4.73
N LEU A 96 -7.37 -20.08 -4.51
CA LEU A 96 -6.18 -20.70 -3.90
C LEU A 96 -6.47 -21.18 -2.47
N SER A 97 -7.30 -20.44 -1.72
CA SER A 97 -7.67 -20.79 -0.35
C SER A 97 -8.46 -22.10 -0.27
N ILE A 98 -9.33 -22.38 -1.25
CA ILE A 98 -10.08 -23.64 -1.33
C ILE A 98 -9.11 -24.82 -1.47
N ALA A 99 -8.18 -24.74 -2.43
CA ALA A 99 -7.18 -25.79 -2.65
C ALA A 99 -6.25 -25.97 -1.45
N SER A 100 -5.79 -24.85 -0.89
CA SER A 100 -4.92 -24.85 0.30
C SER A 100 -5.60 -25.49 1.51
N GLY A 101 -6.86 -25.13 1.79
CA GLY A 101 -7.64 -25.70 2.88
C GLY A 101 -7.84 -27.21 2.75
N VAL A 102 -8.11 -27.71 1.54
CA VAL A 102 -8.20 -29.16 1.27
C VAL A 102 -6.86 -29.85 1.53
N THR A 103 -5.75 -29.28 1.06
CA THR A 103 -4.41 -29.83 1.30
C THR A 103 -4.07 -29.86 2.78
N VAL A 104 -4.34 -28.80 3.51
CA VAL A 104 -4.11 -28.75 4.96
C VAL A 104 -4.94 -29.82 5.67
N ALA A 105 -6.21 -30.01 5.30
CA ALA A 105 -7.04 -31.07 5.87
C ALA A 105 -6.45 -32.46 5.60
N LEU A 106 -5.92 -32.71 4.39
CA LEU A 106 -5.25 -33.96 4.03
C LEU A 106 -3.95 -34.17 4.82
N ILE A 107 -3.13 -33.12 4.98
CA ILE A 107 -1.91 -33.16 5.80
C ILE A 107 -2.28 -33.47 7.25
N LEU A 108 -3.30 -32.83 7.81
CA LEU A 108 -3.74 -33.09 9.19
C LEU A 108 -4.26 -34.51 9.37
N GLN A 109 -4.99 -35.05 8.39
CA GLN A 109 -5.39 -36.46 8.41
C GLN A 109 -4.17 -37.38 8.36
N TRP A 110 -3.21 -37.11 7.47
CA TRP A 110 -1.97 -37.88 7.37
C TRP A 110 -1.15 -37.85 8.68
N VAL A 111 -1.00 -36.68 9.30
CA VAL A 111 -0.34 -36.52 10.60
C VAL A 111 -1.06 -37.30 11.70
N LYS A 112 -2.40 -37.37 11.68
CA LYS A 112 -3.15 -38.22 12.62
C LYS A 112 -2.95 -39.72 12.39
N THR A 113 -2.75 -40.13 11.13
CA THR A 113 -2.53 -41.54 10.76
C THR A 113 -1.09 -42.00 10.96
N LEU A 114 -0.13 -41.08 10.90
CA LEU A 114 1.18 -41.29 11.48
C LEU A 114 0.93 -41.57 12.95
N GLN A 115 1.06 -42.82 13.37
CA GLN A 115 1.07 -43.18 14.77
C GLN A 115 2.26 -42.46 15.40
N TRP A 116 2.06 -41.20 15.81
CA TRP A 116 3.11 -40.31 16.26
C TRP A 116 3.75 -40.94 17.48
N ASN A 117 4.78 -41.72 17.22
CA ASN A 117 5.65 -42.23 18.24
C ASN A 117 6.62 -41.11 18.55
N LYS A 118 6.43 -40.43 19.68
CA LYS A 118 7.32 -39.36 20.15
C LYS A 118 8.78 -39.82 20.23
N ASN A 119 9.03 -41.13 20.24
CA ASN A 119 10.36 -41.74 20.26
C ASN A 119 10.98 -41.89 18.85
N ASN A 120 10.23 -41.67 17.76
CA ASN A 120 10.80 -41.63 16.42
C ASN A 120 11.32 -40.21 16.13
N ILE A 121 12.61 -40.02 16.38
CA ILE A 121 13.30 -38.73 16.26
C ILE A 121 13.28 -38.18 14.83
N LEU A 122 13.26 -39.05 13.81
CA LEU A 122 13.23 -38.65 12.40
C LEU A 122 11.87 -38.05 12.02
N ILE A 123 10.77 -38.73 12.36
CA ILE A 123 9.41 -38.22 12.10
C ILE A 123 9.18 -36.93 12.88
N SER A 124 9.58 -36.91 14.15
CA SER A 124 9.43 -35.73 15.00
C SER A 124 10.25 -34.55 14.48
N GLY A 125 11.49 -34.78 14.03
CA GLY A 125 12.34 -33.75 13.41
C GLY A 125 11.78 -33.22 12.09
N LEU A 126 11.20 -34.10 11.26
CA LEU A 126 10.58 -33.70 9.99
C LEU A 126 9.30 -32.87 10.22
N VAL A 127 8.46 -33.24 11.19
CA VAL A 127 7.27 -32.46 11.56
C VAL A 127 7.68 -31.11 12.15
N CYS A 128 8.62 -31.08 13.10
CA CYS A 128 9.09 -29.83 13.71
C CYS A 128 9.72 -28.89 12.68
N SER A 129 10.60 -29.38 11.80
CA SER A 129 11.20 -28.55 10.74
C SER A 129 10.16 -28.00 9.77
N THR A 130 9.15 -28.80 9.41
CA THR A 130 8.04 -28.33 8.56
C THR A 130 7.25 -27.24 9.26
N VAL A 131 6.93 -27.39 10.54
CA VAL A 131 6.21 -26.35 11.32
C VAL A 131 7.03 -25.07 11.41
N VAL A 132 8.33 -25.16 11.71
CA VAL A 132 9.22 -24.00 11.77
C VAL A 132 9.27 -23.28 10.42
N LEU A 133 9.46 -24.01 9.32
CA LEU A 133 9.45 -23.44 7.97
C LEU A 133 8.10 -22.77 7.65
N PHE A 134 6.99 -23.42 8.01
CA PHE A 134 5.66 -22.85 7.81
C PHE A 134 5.51 -21.54 8.58
N ILE A 135 5.91 -21.48 9.84
CA ILE A 135 5.83 -20.25 10.65
C ILE A 135 6.74 -19.16 10.08
N SER A 136 8.01 -19.48 9.79
CA SER A 136 8.99 -18.51 9.28
C SER A 136 8.59 -17.91 7.93
N LEU A 137 7.98 -18.72 7.06
CA LEU A 137 7.52 -18.29 5.73
C LEU A 137 6.04 -17.85 5.70
N SER A 138 5.36 -17.88 6.85
CA SER A 138 3.99 -17.37 7.00
C SER A 138 3.98 -15.85 7.21
N PRO A 139 2.81 -15.18 7.12
CA PRO A 139 2.73 -13.76 7.44
C PRO A 139 2.86 -13.50 8.94
N VAL A 140 2.98 -14.53 9.80
CA VAL A 140 3.17 -14.37 11.26
C VAL A 140 4.41 -13.55 11.57
N SER A 141 5.51 -13.75 10.83
CA SER A 141 6.73 -12.95 10.98
C SER A 141 6.47 -11.45 10.76
N ARG A 142 5.59 -11.10 9.82
CA ARG A 142 5.17 -9.71 9.56
C ARG A 142 4.34 -9.14 10.70
N TYR A 143 3.40 -9.92 11.25
CA TYR A 143 2.63 -9.51 12.42
C TYR A 143 3.53 -9.27 13.63
N VAL A 144 4.57 -10.09 13.84
CA VAL A 144 5.57 -9.85 14.89
C VAL A 144 6.26 -8.51 14.69
N VAL A 145 6.66 -8.15 13.46
CA VAL A 145 7.24 -6.83 13.17
C VAL A 145 6.27 -5.69 13.52
N HIS A 146 4.98 -5.81 13.16
CA HIS A 146 3.99 -4.80 13.50
C HIS A 146 3.79 -4.64 15.02
N VAL A 147 3.73 -5.74 15.76
CA VAL A 147 3.67 -5.72 17.23
C VAL A 147 4.93 -5.11 17.82
N MET A 148 6.11 -5.42 17.25
CA MET A 148 7.36 -4.83 17.70
C MET A 148 7.45 -3.34 17.43
N ASN A 149 6.92 -2.87 16.30
CA ASN A 149 6.82 -1.44 16.01
C ASN A 149 5.87 -0.74 17.00
N PHE A 150 4.74 -1.35 17.33
CA PHE A 150 3.82 -0.84 18.36
C PHE A 150 4.48 -0.74 19.74
N ILE A 151 5.21 -1.78 20.16
CA ILE A 151 5.94 -1.79 21.44
C ILE A 151 7.06 -0.74 21.41
N THR A 152 7.80 -0.63 20.29
CA THR A 152 8.89 0.35 20.14
C THR A 152 8.35 1.77 20.19
N TYR A 153 7.20 2.05 19.58
CA TYR A 153 6.56 3.36 19.64
C TYR A 153 6.28 3.81 21.08
N HIS A 154 5.80 2.91 21.95
CA HIS A 154 5.46 3.24 23.34
C HIS A 154 6.66 3.19 24.30
N SER A 155 7.69 2.39 24.00
CA SER A 155 8.86 2.20 24.87
C SER A 155 10.05 3.09 24.52
N ASN A 156 10.22 3.44 23.24
CA ASN A 156 11.33 4.26 22.77
C ASN A 156 10.95 4.97 21.45
N GLN A 157 10.36 6.16 21.59
CA GLN A 157 9.92 6.96 20.43
C GLN A 157 11.08 7.36 19.51
N GLN A 158 12.26 7.66 20.05
CA GLN A 158 13.42 8.04 19.23
C GLN A 158 13.84 6.88 18.33
N LYS A 159 13.95 5.66 18.87
CA LYS A 159 14.25 4.46 18.09
C LYS A 159 13.17 4.20 17.04
N PHE A 160 11.90 4.41 17.39
CA PHE A 160 10.80 4.31 16.43
C PHE A 160 10.98 5.33 15.29
N ASP A 161 11.22 6.59 15.60
CA ASP A 161 11.37 7.65 14.59
C ASP A 161 12.53 7.35 13.64
N THR A 162 13.68 6.85 14.12
CA THR A 162 14.82 6.45 13.28
C THR A 162 14.49 5.29 12.34
N VAL A 163 13.63 4.34 12.74
CA VAL A 163 13.18 3.24 11.86
C VAL A 163 12.33 3.76 10.69
N TYR A 164 11.66 4.91 10.88
CA TYR A 164 10.80 5.56 9.89
C TYR A 164 11.43 6.82 9.28
N GLU A 165 12.73 7.02 9.48
CA GLU A 165 13.54 8.02 8.78
C GLU A 165 14.01 7.40 7.46
N ARG A 166 13.14 7.35 6.46
CA ARG A 166 13.47 6.81 5.13
C ARG A 166 13.78 7.94 4.16
N SER A 167 14.92 7.84 3.47
CA SER A 167 15.38 8.84 2.49
C SER A 167 14.65 8.80 1.16
N GLU A 168 13.93 7.72 0.85
CA GLU A 168 13.65 7.41 -0.55
C GLU A 168 12.31 7.94 -1.07
N ILE A 169 11.20 7.92 -0.30
CA ILE A 169 9.90 8.39 -0.81
C ILE A 169 8.98 8.86 0.32
N GLY A 170 8.56 10.13 0.29
CA GLY A 170 7.29 10.65 0.84
C GLY A 170 6.90 10.36 2.29
N TYR A 171 7.74 9.71 3.09
CA TYR A 171 7.46 9.31 4.46
C TYR A 171 8.72 9.52 5.29
N ASP A 172 8.84 10.72 5.88
CA ASP A 172 9.93 11.04 6.79
C ASP A 172 9.36 11.63 8.07
N ARG A 173 9.13 10.73 9.04
CA ARG A 173 8.50 11.06 10.31
C ARG A 173 9.28 12.12 11.10
N VAL A 174 10.60 12.16 10.95
CA VAL A 174 11.44 13.16 11.62
C VAL A 174 11.15 14.53 11.03
N GLN A 175 11.10 14.66 9.70
CA GLN A 175 10.74 15.91 9.03
C GLN A 175 9.30 16.35 9.34
N GLU A 176 8.34 15.41 9.39
CA GLU A 176 6.96 15.72 9.78
C GLU A 176 6.88 16.32 11.18
N LYS A 177 7.61 15.75 12.16
CA LYS A 177 7.69 16.29 13.52
C LYS A 177 8.37 17.66 13.57
N GLN A 178 9.40 17.89 12.76
CA GLN A 178 10.07 19.20 12.68
C GLN A 178 9.13 20.28 12.13
N ILE A 179 8.41 19.98 11.04
CA ILE A 179 7.39 20.87 10.48
C ILE A 179 6.29 21.14 11.50
N ALA A 180 5.78 20.09 12.14
CA ALA A 180 4.73 20.23 13.14
C ALA A 180 5.18 21.06 14.35
N ALA A 181 6.41 20.86 14.84
CA ALA A 181 6.98 21.68 15.92
C ALA A 181 7.08 23.16 15.52
N TYR A 182 7.48 23.45 14.27
CA TYR A 182 7.53 24.80 13.74
C TYR A 182 6.13 25.44 13.67
N ILE A 183 5.15 24.74 13.09
CA ILE A 183 3.76 25.21 13.02
C ILE A 183 3.22 25.45 14.42
N ASN A 184 3.36 24.49 15.33
CA ASN A 184 2.81 24.56 16.69
C ASN A 184 3.39 25.72 17.52
N SER A 185 4.61 26.17 17.22
CA SER A 185 5.26 27.30 17.90
C SER A 185 4.93 28.66 17.29
N HIS A 186 4.38 28.71 16.07
CA HIS A 186 4.14 29.95 15.31
C HIS A 186 2.68 30.12 14.86
N SER A 187 1.78 29.22 15.26
CA SER A 187 0.42 29.16 14.76
C SER A 187 -0.61 29.53 15.82
N GLU A 188 -1.60 30.32 15.40
CA GLU A 188 -2.81 30.54 16.17
C GLU A 188 -3.80 29.37 16.02
N PRO A 189 -4.74 29.18 16.95
CA PRO A 189 -5.76 28.13 16.85
C PRO A 189 -6.69 28.23 15.63
N THR A 190 -6.78 29.40 15.01
CA THR A 190 -7.60 29.69 13.82
C THR A 190 -6.87 29.41 12.51
N HIS A 191 -5.54 29.31 12.55
CA HIS A 191 -4.72 29.07 11.37
C HIS A 191 -4.97 27.68 10.80
N LYS A 192 -5.09 27.62 9.47
CA LYS A 192 -5.31 26.38 8.74
C LYS A 192 -4.02 25.87 8.13
N THR A 193 -3.78 24.56 8.23
CA THR A 193 -2.64 23.90 7.58
C THR A 193 -3.14 23.04 6.43
N LEU A 194 -2.57 23.20 5.24
CA LEU A 194 -2.80 22.33 4.11
C LEU A 194 -1.55 21.49 3.86
N VAL A 195 -1.72 20.19 3.71
CA VAL A 195 -0.64 19.27 3.37
C VAL A 195 -0.84 18.79 1.93
N ILE A 196 0.15 19.06 1.09
CA ILE A 196 0.17 18.74 -0.34
C ILE A 196 1.25 17.70 -0.57
N GLY A 197 0.87 16.43 -0.48
CA GLY A 197 1.75 15.31 -0.76
C GLY A 197 1.00 13.98 -0.76
N ASN A 198 1.65 12.95 -1.29
CA ASN A 198 1.24 11.57 -1.17
C ASN A 198 2.06 10.88 -0.07
N GLY A 199 1.41 10.46 1.01
CA GLY A 199 2.00 9.76 2.14
C GLY A 199 2.30 10.63 3.37
N ILE A 200 2.34 11.95 3.23
CA ILE A 200 2.71 12.87 4.34
C ILE A 200 1.51 13.37 5.15
N SER A 201 0.33 12.79 4.95
CA SER A 201 -0.92 13.17 5.63
C SER A 201 -0.87 12.97 7.15
N GLN A 202 0.07 12.13 7.62
CA GLN A 202 0.37 11.94 9.03
C GLN A 202 0.91 13.20 9.71
N THR A 203 1.42 14.19 8.94
CA THR A 203 1.80 15.51 9.47
C THR A 203 0.68 16.13 10.31
N TYR A 204 -0.58 15.96 9.90
CA TYR A 204 -1.74 16.47 10.64
C TYR A 204 -1.87 15.91 12.06
N ILE A 205 -1.41 14.68 12.30
CA ILE A 205 -1.44 14.04 13.63
C ILE A 205 -0.44 14.70 14.58
N HIS A 206 0.60 15.35 14.04
CA HIS A 206 1.64 16.01 14.81
C HIS A 206 1.36 17.50 15.08
N VAL A 207 0.47 18.13 14.30
CA VAL A 207 0.06 19.51 14.50
C VAL A 207 -0.98 19.60 15.63
N HIS A 208 -0.82 20.55 16.55
CA HIS A 208 -1.78 20.82 17.62
C HIS A 208 -3.05 21.45 17.02
N LYS A 209 -4.22 20.87 17.30
CA LYS A 209 -5.53 21.32 16.78
C LYS A 209 -5.54 21.43 15.25
N PRO A 210 -5.31 20.33 14.53
CA PRO A 210 -5.22 20.37 13.07
C PRO A 210 -6.57 20.76 12.47
N VAL A 211 -6.54 21.68 11.51
CA VAL A 211 -7.66 21.86 10.58
C VAL A 211 -7.40 20.93 9.40
N TRP A 212 -8.17 19.85 9.35
CA TRP A 212 -8.04 18.82 8.32
C TRP A 212 -8.48 19.34 6.96
N SER A 213 -7.67 19.06 5.94
CA SER A 213 -8.10 19.19 4.55
C SER A 213 -9.24 18.22 4.26
N TYR A 214 -10.10 18.55 3.28
CA TYR A 214 -11.06 17.59 2.72
C TYR A 214 -10.36 16.40 2.06
N PHE A 215 -9.08 16.55 1.71
CA PHE A 215 -8.28 15.53 1.06
C PHE A 215 -7.19 15.05 1.99
N GLY A 216 -7.16 13.75 2.21
CA GLY A 216 -6.06 13.11 2.93
C GLY A 216 -4.77 13.07 2.10
N GLU A 217 -4.81 13.20 0.78
CA GLU A 217 -3.66 12.93 -0.09
C GLU A 217 -3.72 13.77 -1.38
N ALA A 218 -2.57 14.10 -1.96
CA ALA A 218 -2.51 14.94 -3.16
C ALA A 218 -3.11 14.32 -4.42
N HIS A 219 -3.09 12.99 -4.56
CA HIS A 219 -3.66 12.31 -5.73
C HIS A 219 -5.15 12.60 -5.94
N PHE A 220 -5.89 13.02 -4.91
CA PHE A 220 -7.30 13.39 -5.05
C PHE A 220 -7.50 14.65 -5.91
N TYR A 221 -6.52 15.55 -6.01
CA TYR A 221 -6.66 16.80 -6.77
C TYR A 221 -5.53 17.05 -7.77
N HIS A 222 -4.40 16.36 -7.65
CA HIS A 222 -3.30 16.46 -8.62
C HIS A 222 -3.29 15.33 -9.67
N SER A 223 -4.05 14.24 -9.49
CA SER A 223 -4.05 13.15 -10.47
C SER A 223 -4.63 13.56 -11.83
N SER A 224 -4.18 12.90 -12.89
CA SER A 224 -4.67 13.08 -14.27
C SER A 224 -6.17 12.76 -14.44
N TYR A 225 -6.79 12.17 -13.42
CA TYR A 225 -8.20 11.76 -13.41
C TYR A 225 -8.97 12.37 -12.24
N ALA A 226 -8.43 13.41 -11.60
CA ALA A 226 -9.10 14.13 -10.51
C ALA A 226 -10.41 14.76 -11.01
N PRO A 227 -11.55 14.52 -10.35
CA PRO A 227 -12.80 15.20 -10.64
C PRO A 227 -12.65 16.72 -10.49
N PRO A 228 -13.22 17.55 -11.39
CA PRO A 228 -13.11 19.01 -11.31
C PRO A 228 -13.60 19.60 -9.98
N ILE A 229 -14.61 18.98 -9.36
CA ILE A 229 -15.10 19.39 -8.04
C ILE A 229 -14.03 19.24 -6.94
N TRP A 230 -13.15 18.25 -7.04
CA TRP A 230 -12.06 18.05 -6.08
C TRP A 230 -10.94 19.06 -6.31
N VAL A 231 -10.59 19.32 -7.56
CA VAL A 231 -9.62 20.37 -7.94
C VAL A 231 -10.09 21.73 -7.43
N ASN A 232 -11.35 22.10 -7.69
CA ASN A 232 -11.91 23.37 -7.24
C ASN A 232 -11.94 23.48 -5.70
N ARG A 233 -12.22 22.38 -5.00
CA ARG A 233 -12.19 22.35 -3.54
C ARG A 233 -10.78 22.55 -3.00
N TYR A 234 -9.79 21.91 -3.61
CA TYR A 234 -8.38 22.10 -3.28
C TYR A 234 -7.94 23.55 -3.49
N HIS A 235 -8.33 24.19 -4.59
CA HIS A 235 -8.05 25.62 -4.82
C HIS A 235 -8.62 26.50 -3.70
N GLN A 236 -9.85 26.23 -3.25
CA GLN A 236 -10.44 26.93 -2.11
C GLN A 236 -9.65 26.71 -0.80
N GLU A 237 -9.12 25.51 -0.58
CA GLU A 237 -8.34 25.24 0.64
C GLU A 237 -7.00 25.96 0.63
N ILE A 238 -6.30 26.03 -0.52
CA ILE A 238 -5.09 26.85 -0.64
C ILE A 238 -5.37 28.31 -0.28
N THR A 239 -6.47 28.88 -0.76
CA THR A 239 -6.78 30.29 -0.49
C THR A 239 -7.12 30.57 0.97
N MET A 240 -7.49 29.54 1.76
CA MET A 240 -7.75 29.64 3.21
C MET A 240 -6.56 29.19 4.09
N ALA A 241 -5.55 28.53 3.53
CA ALA A 241 -4.43 27.97 4.27
C ALA A 241 -3.48 29.06 4.79
N HIS A 242 -3.06 28.99 6.05
CA HIS A 242 -2.01 29.84 6.62
C HIS A 242 -0.64 29.18 6.49
N TRP A 243 -0.64 27.85 6.59
CA TRP A 243 0.53 27.00 6.40
C TRP A 243 0.28 26.03 5.26
N ILE A 244 1.26 25.86 4.38
CA ILE A 244 1.22 24.83 3.35
C ILE A 244 2.49 23.99 3.47
N VAL A 245 2.32 22.69 3.66
CA VAL A 245 3.40 21.72 3.59
C VAL A 245 3.36 21.08 2.22
N VAL A 246 4.45 21.13 1.45
CA VAL A 246 4.52 20.49 0.13
C VAL A 246 5.59 19.41 0.11
N CYS A 247 5.24 18.20 -0.32
CA CYS A 247 6.21 17.13 -0.55
C CYS A 247 6.92 17.33 -1.90
N THR A 248 8.23 17.10 -1.90
CA THR A 248 9.09 17.37 -3.06
C THR A 248 9.63 16.10 -3.73
N ASN A 249 9.42 14.92 -3.14
CA ASN A 249 9.96 13.64 -3.63
C ASN A 249 8.93 12.50 -3.67
N ASP A 250 7.64 12.81 -3.72
CA ASP A 250 6.52 11.86 -3.69
C ASP A 250 5.99 11.48 -5.09
N VAL A 251 6.86 10.88 -5.91
CA VAL A 251 6.44 10.36 -7.22
C VAL A 251 5.66 9.06 -7.04
N TYR A 252 4.35 9.10 -7.29
CA TYR A 252 3.46 7.92 -7.29
C TYR A 252 2.69 7.80 -8.61
N PRO A 253 3.30 7.27 -9.69
CA PRO A 253 2.70 7.24 -11.02
C PRO A 253 1.39 6.47 -11.06
N PHE A 254 1.32 5.41 -10.24
CA PHE A 254 0.13 4.61 -10.08
C PHE A 254 -1.05 5.41 -9.50
N LEU A 255 -0.83 6.21 -8.45
CA LEU A 255 -1.89 6.99 -7.83
C LEU A 255 -2.20 8.25 -8.63
N ASN A 256 -1.20 8.86 -9.27
CA ASN A 256 -1.39 10.16 -9.91
C ASN A 256 -1.71 10.06 -11.41
N GLY A 257 -1.38 8.95 -12.06
CA GLY A 257 -1.46 8.83 -13.53
C GLY A 257 -0.41 9.67 -14.26
N HIS A 258 0.69 10.02 -13.59
CA HIS A 258 1.83 10.79 -14.12
C HIS A 258 3.06 10.69 -13.19
N ASP A 259 4.25 11.00 -13.70
CA ASP A 259 5.54 10.88 -12.97
C ASP A 259 5.98 12.16 -12.22
N ARG A 260 5.04 13.08 -11.97
CA ARG A 260 5.31 14.33 -11.23
C ARG A 260 5.19 14.14 -9.72
N THR A 261 6.03 14.84 -8.96
CA THR A 261 5.87 15.05 -7.51
C THR A 261 4.73 16.00 -7.22
N SER A 262 4.26 16.06 -5.97
CA SER A 262 3.25 17.03 -5.56
C SER A 262 3.71 18.48 -5.74
N TRP A 263 4.98 18.76 -5.50
CA TRP A 263 5.59 20.05 -5.84
C TRP A 263 5.51 20.36 -7.35
N GLN A 264 5.92 19.44 -8.21
CA GLN A 264 5.86 19.64 -9.66
C GLN A 264 4.42 19.78 -10.17
N SER A 265 3.46 19.05 -9.60
CA SER A 265 2.04 19.19 -9.93
C SER A 265 1.50 20.56 -9.53
N LEU A 266 1.87 21.06 -8.34
CA LEU A 266 1.54 22.41 -7.90
C LEU A 266 2.10 23.46 -8.87
N GLN A 267 3.36 23.31 -9.34
CA GLN A 267 3.98 24.24 -10.30
C GLN A 267 3.29 24.26 -11.66
N GLN A 268 2.71 23.14 -12.09
CA GLN A 268 2.04 23.02 -13.38
C GLN A 268 0.56 23.44 -13.35
N ASP A 269 -0.01 23.65 -12.17
CA ASP A 269 -1.37 24.18 -12.03
C ASP A 269 -1.38 25.69 -12.32
N SER A 270 -1.73 26.03 -13.56
CA SER A 270 -1.75 27.40 -14.06
C SER A 270 -2.73 28.32 -13.32
N ALA A 271 -3.75 27.75 -12.64
CA ALA A 271 -4.72 28.53 -11.91
C ALA A 271 -4.22 28.89 -10.51
N ILE A 272 -3.62 27.93 -9.79
CA ILE A 272 -3.27 28.12 -8.38
C ILE A 272 -1.80 28.48 -8.15
N TYR A 273 -0.87 28.09 -9.02
CA TYR A 273 0.54 28.35 -8.81
C TYR A 273 0.89 29.84 -8.73
N PRO A 274 0.36 30.72 -9.60
CA PRO A 274 0.61 32.16 -9.49
C PRO A 274 0.14 32.73 -8.15
N TYR A 275 -1.04 32.27 -7.68
CA TYR A 275 -1.57 32.65 -6.37
C TYR A 275 -0.64 32.16 -5.25
N PHE A 276 -0.23 30.89 -5.29
CA PHE A 276 0.67 30.30 -4.31
C PHE A 276 1.98 31.11 -4.20
N THR A 277 2.65 31.40 -5.32
CA THR A 277 3.91 32.15 -5.32
C THR A 277 3.76 33.59 -4.84
N LYS A 278 2.58 34.20 -5.01
CA LYS A 278 2.31 35.57 -4.58
C LYS A 278 2.01 35.65 -3.08
N HIS A 279 1.38 34.64 -2.53
CA HIS A 279 0.81 34.68 -1.18
C HIS A 279 1.54 33.82 -0.15
N PHE A 280 2.55 33.04 -0.55
CA PHE A 280 3.28 32.16 0.34
C PHE A 280 4.79 32.28 0.15
N ARG A 281 5.53 32.22 1.26
CA ARG A 281 6.99 32.15 1.28
C ARG A 281 7.46 30.86 1.95
N ALA A 282 8.54 30.27 1.44
CA ALA A 282 9.18 29.13 2.10
C ALA A 282 9.81 29.58 3.41
N VAL A 283 9.56 28.86 4.50
CA VAL A 283 10.11 29.17 5.84
C VAL A 283 10.94 28.04 6.42
N LEU A 284 10.70 26.79 6.01
CA LEU A 284 11.47 25.64 6.44
C LEU A 284 11.63 24.66 5.27
N PRO A 285 12.70 24.78 4.47
CA PRO A 285 13.06 23.80 3.46
C PRO A 285 13.74 22.60 4.12
N LEU A 286 13.15 21.42 3.96
CA LEU A 286 13.72 20.14 4.38
C LEU A 286 14.01 19.27 3.16
N ARG A 287 14.58 18.09 3.38
CA ARG A 287 15.03 17.20 2.31
C ARG A 287 13.89 16.73 1.39
N SER A 288 12.76 16.34 1.96
CA SER A 288 11.62 15.77 1.20
C SER A 288 10.33 16.60 1.31
N MET A 289 10.36 17.68 2.10
CA MET A 289 9.21 18.53 2.36
C MET A 289 9.65 19.98 2.48
N THR A 290 8.76 20.91 2.14
CA THR A 290 8.98 22.33 2.39
C THR A 290 7.74 22.93 3.04
N LEU A 291 7.93 23.62 4.16
CA LEU A 291 6.88 24.41 4.79
C LEU A 291 6.88 25.82 4.21
N TYR A 292 5.67 26.27 3.86
CA TYR A 292 5.37 27.60 3.39
C TYR A 292 4.42 28.31 4.36
N GLN A 293 4.69 29.58 4.61
CA GLN A 293 3.86 30.47 5.42
C GLN A 293 3.17 31.48 4.51
N ARG A 294 1.90 31.77 4.78
CA ARG A 294 1.19 32.87 4.15
C ARG A 294 1.89 34.21 4.44
N ILE A 295 2.09 35.00 3.39
CA ILE A 295 2.53 36.39 3.48
C ILE A 295 1.29 37.19 3.87
N GLU A 296 1.27 37.73 5.09
CA GLU A 296 0.26 38.70 5.46
C GLU A 296 0.46 39.98 4.61
N PRO A 297 -0.60 40.58 4.08
CA PRO A 297 -0.46 41.88 3.44
C PRO A 297 0.05 42.87 4.48
N ASP A 298 1.17 43.52 4.19
CA ASP A 298 1.74 44.59 5.02
C ASP A 298 0.62 45.57 5.38
N SER A 299 0.25 45.62 6.67
CA SER A 299 -0.72 46.56 7.22
C SER A 299 -0.20 48.01 7.24
N THR A 300 0.94 48.27 6.60
CA THR A 300 1.65 49.56 6.56
C THR A 300 1.46 50.35 5.27
N GLN A 301 0.60 49.93 4.34
CA GLN A 301 0.13 50.79 3.23
C GLN A 301 -1.22 51.45 3.54
N HIS A 302 -1.32 52.15 4.67
CA HIS A 302 -2.13 53.35 4.76
C HIS A 302 -1.21 54.54 4.47
N ILE A 303 -1.03 54.83 3.18
CA ILE A 303 -0.47 56.10 2.70
C ILE A 303 -1.61 57.15 2.82
N PRO A 304 -1.30 58.36 3.35
CA PRO A 304 -2.24 59.32 3.95
C PRO A 304 -3.41 59.79 3.09
#